data_AF-A0AAD3HFN1-F1
#
_entry.id   AF-A0AAD3HFN1-F1
#
_cell.length_a   1.000
_cell.length_b   1.000
_cell.length_c   1.000
_cell.angle_alpha   90.00
_cell.angle_beta   90.00
_cell.angle_gamma   90.00
#
_symmetry.space_group_name_H-M   'P 1'
#
loop_
_entity.id
_entity.type
_entity.pdbx_description
1 polymer ?
#
loop_
_entity_poly.entity_id
_entity_poly.type
_entity_poly.pdbx_seq_one_letter_code
_entity_poly.pdbx_strand_id
1 'polypeptide(L)'
;MAGIKGRRTKKFEYGIEVPRNWEDVIRIDTENGNRDWQEAVEKEIGALLNFHCFDIKPKDYKLPKDYQYVRMHLVYCAKVDLRKNARLVCDGSRVDPRGLNTRATVVRGISVRLLDVIAHHWKKRILSGDVGNAFVQSKTKEKVYTRLGPEFGEHSGMIAIIVKALYGLTTSAAAIATAFFIKEQGPHEYYLGNDYQFFEDFNTWTFSEKTYEKEAIHKVEEELKKVTTPLPGRCPRLEQDKSPFLKCLLGMLQWLHTIGSLLGMLQWLHTIGRPELGPLMANLNRFGTCPHETHLQIAIRSFGYLKQTKGKKIKIDSSPLEFVRDSPDYEQLRPDFLEDYAYGKRR
;
A
#
# COMPACT_ATOMS: atom_id res chain seq x y z
N MET A 1 -7.79 40.99 -3.35
CA MET A 1 -8.38 39.67 -3.67
C MET A 1 -8.12 38.71 -2.52
N ALA A 2 -9.11 38.51 -1.65
CA ALA A 2 -9.00 37.55 -0.55
C ALA A 2 -9.00 36.13 -1.15
N GLY A 3 -7.91 35.40 -0.96
CA GLY A 3 -7.81 34.02 -1.42
C GLY A 3 -8.91 33.17 -0.79
N ILE A 4 -9.72 32.53 -1.63
CA ILE A 4 -10.69 31.52 -1.22
C ILE A 4 -9.88 30.39 -0.57
N LYS A 5 -9.75 30.40 0.76
CA LYS A 5 -9.29 29.23 1.52
C LYS A 5 -10.34 28.15 1.29
N GLY A 6 -10.08 27.24 0.36
CA GLY A 6 -10.95 26.10 0.10
C GLY A 6 -11.28 25.41 1.42
N ARG A 7 -12.58 25.34 1.75
CA ARG A 7 -13.08 24.60 2.92
C ARG A 7 -12.61 23.16 2.75
N ARG A 8 -11.58 22.76 3.50
CA ARG A 8 -11.01 21.41 3.39
C ARG A 8 -12.06 20.43 3.91
N THR A 9 -12.66 19.65 3.01
CA THR A 9 -13.72 18.67 3.31
C THR A 9 -13.27 17.69 4.39
N LYS A 10 -14.16 17.27 5.31
CA LYS A 10 -13.85 16.28 6.35
C LYS A 10 -13.49 14.92 5.70
N LYS A 11 -12.54 14.20 6.29
CA LYS A 11 -12.14 12.85 5.82
C LYS A 11 -12.81 11.80 6.71
N PHE A 12 -13.41 10.79 6.10
CA PHE A 12 -14.00 9.67 6.81
C PHE A 12 -13.35 8.35 6.38
N GLU A 13 -13.12 7.46 7.33
CA GLU A 13 -12.70 6.07 7.10
C GLU A 13 -13.64 5.18 7.90
N TYR A 14 -14.29 4.21 7.25
CA TYR A 14 -15.24 3.28 7.88
C TYR A 14 -16.36 3.99 8.67
N GLY A 15 -16.87 5.11 8.15
CA GLY A 15 -17.90 5.92 8.81
C GLY A 15 -17.39 6.82 9.94
N ILE A 16 -16.09 6.83 10.21
CA ILE A 16 -15.50 7.57 11.33
C ILE A 16 -14.72 8.78 10.79
N GLU A 17 -14.95 9.95 11.39
CA GLU A 17 -14.19 11.16 11.07
C GLU A 17 -12.72 10.96 11.49
N VAL A 18 -11.80 11.14 10.53
CA VAL A 18 -10.36 11.01 10.75
C VAL A 18 -9.75 12.40 10.96
N PRO A 19 -9.09 12.64 12.11
CA PRO A 19 -8.48 13.93 12.42
C PRO A 19 -7.31 14.24 11.48
N ARG A 20 -6.98 15.52 11.35
CA ARG A 20 -5.85 16.00 10.53
C ARG A 20 -4.76 16.67 11.33
N ASN A 21 -5.10 17.15 12.51
CA ASN A 21 -4.22 17.83 13.43
C ASN A 21 -4.68 17.55 14.86
N TRP A 22 -3.92 18.03 15.82
CA TRP A 22 -4.22 17.86 17.24
C TRP A 22 -5.53 18.53 17.66
N GLU A 23 -5.89 19.67 17.05
CA GLU A 23 -7.15 20.36 17.32
C GLU A 23 -8.37 19.50 16.92
N ASP A 24 -8.31 18.84 15.76
CA ASP A 24 -9.34 17.89 15.31
C ASP A 24 -9.42 16.68 16.23
N VAL A 25 -8.29 16.18 16.76
CA VAL A 25 -8.27 15.07 17.73
C VAL A 25 -9.11 15.44 18.95
N ILE A 26 -8.81 16.59 19.58
CA ILE A 26 -9.54 17.06 20.76
C ILE A 26 -11.02 17.27 20.44
N ARG A 27 -11.32 17.91 19.30
CA ARG A 27 -12.70 18.17 18.89
C ARG A 27 -13.50 16.89 18.70
N ILE A 28 -12.98 15.92 17.94
CA ILE A 28 -13.69 14.67 17.63
C ILE A 28 -13.89 13.83 18.89
N ASP A 29 -12.87 13.72 19.73
CA ASP A 29 -12.97 12.99 21.00
C ASP A 29 -14.00 13.63 21.94
N THR A 30 -14.02 14.96 22.01
CA THR A 30 -15.00 15.72 22.82
C THR A 30 -16.43 15.56 22.28
N GLU A 31 -16.63 15.66 20.96
CA GLU A 31 -17.92 15.45 20.29
C GLU A 31 -18.47 14.03 20.53
N ASN A 32 -17.59 13.02 20.61
CA ASN A 32 -17.96 11.63 20.86
C ASN A 32 -18.00 11.24 22.34
N GLY A 33 -17.56 12.13 23.25
CA GLY A 33 -17.48 11.84 24.68
C GLY A 33 -16.46 10.75 25.05
N ASN A 34 -15.40 10.56 24.25
CA ASN A 34 -14.35 9.57 24.49
C ASN A 34 -12.94 10.19 24.37
N ARG A 35 -11.88 9.37 24.41
CA ARG A 35 -10.48 9.81 24.24
C ARG A 35 -9.69 8.92 23.27
N ASP A 36 -10.38 8.24 22.35
CA ASP A 36 -9.78 7.18 21.53
C ASP A 36 -8.63 7.68 20.65
N TRP A 37 -8.76 8.90 20.08
CA TRP A 37 -7.70 9.47 19.25
C TRP A 37 -6.55 10.02 20.10
N GLN A 38 -6.83 10.63 21.25
CA GLN A 38 -5.81 11.05 22.20
C GLN A 38 -4.99 9.86 22.70
N GLU A 39 -5.64 8.78 23.13
CA GLU A 39 -4.97 7.55 23.58
C GLU A 39 -4.09 6.94 22.48
N ALA A 40 -4.54 6.99 21.22
CA ALA A 40 -3.73 6.54 20.10
C ALA A 40 -2.46 7.38 19.90
N VAL A 41 -2.53 8.69 20.13
CA VAL A 41 -1.38 9.61 20.07
C VAL A 41 -0.44 9.40 21.25
N GLU A 42 -0.99 9.31 22.47
CA GLU A 42 -0.24 9.07 23.70
C GLU A 42 0.53 7.74 23.61
N LYS A 43 -0.09 6.69 23.06
CA LYS A 43 0.55 5.39 22.84
C LYS A 43 1.73 5.46 21.87
N GLU A 44 1.57 6.17 20.76
CA GLU A 44 2.63 6.35 19.76
C GLU A 44 3.80 7.17 20.33
N ILE A 45 3.51 8.34 20.92
CA ILE A 45 4.53 9.23 21.49
C ILE A 45 5.23 8.55 22.67
N GLY A 46 4.48 7.90 23.56
CA GLY A 46 5.00 7.14 24.69
C GLY A 46 5.95 6.03 24.25
N ALA A 47 5.62 5.30 23.18
CA ALA A 47 6.54 4.32 22.60
C ALA A 47 7.84 4.97 22.13
N LEU A 48 7.79 6.10 21.40
CA LEU A 48 8.99 6.79 20.92
C LEU A 48 9.87 7.35 22.04
N LEU A 49 9.25 7.87 23.10
CA LEU A 49 9.96 8.33 24.30
C LEU A 49 10.63 7.16 25.03
N ASN A 50 9.93 6.04 25.20
CA ASN A 50 10.48 4.82 25.81
C ASN A 50 11.68 4.25 25.03
N PHE A 51 11.67 4.37 23.70
CA PHE A 51 12.82 4.00 22.88
C PHE A 51 13.95 5.04 22.87
N HIS A 52 13.84 6.13 23.65
CA HIS A 52 14.82 7.22 23.70
C HIS A 52 15.11 7.81 22.31
N CYS A 53 14.07 8.02 21.50
CA CYS A 53 14.22 8.58 20.16
C CYS A 53 14.62 10.05 20.16
N PHE A 54 14.34 10.76 21.26
CA PHE A 54 14.52 12.19 21.41
C PHE A 54 15.47 12.50 22.57
N ASP A 55 16.42 13.40 22.33
CA ASP A 55 17.15 14.11 23.37
C ASP A 55 16.50 15.49 23.56
N ILE A 56 15.67 15.61 24.61
CA ILE A 56 14.85 16.79 24.89
C ILE A 56 15.70 17.84 25.63
N LYS A 57 15.69 19.06 25.10
CA LYS A 57 16.41 20.24 25.59
C LYS A 57 15.43 21.37 25.93
N PRO A 58 15.80 22.28 26.85
CA PRO A 58 15.02 23.48 27.12
C PRO A 58 14.77 24.32 25.87
N LYS A 59 13.70 25.12 25.90
CA LYS A 59 13.26 25.95 24.77
C LYS A 59 14.33 26.93 24.26
N ASP A 60 15.21 27.40 25.13
CA ASP A 60 16.25 28.38 24.81
C ASP A 60 17.62 27.74 24.50
N TYR A 61 17.67 26.41 24.35
CA TYR A 61 18.89 25.69 24.05
C TYR A 61 19.45 26.10 22.67
N LYS A 62 20.71 26.54 22.65
CA LYS A 62 21.42 26.90 21.42
C LYS A 62 21.87 25.64 20.69
N LEU A 63 21.23 25.34 19.57
CA LEU A 63 21.63 24.23 18.73
C LEU A 63 22.97 24.47 18.03
N PRO A 64 23.78 23.42 17.85
CA PRO A 64 24.94 23.49 16.98
C PRO A 64 24.54 23.84 15.53
N LYS A 65 25.38 24.60 14.82
CA LYS A 65 25.09 25.13 13.47
C LYS A 65 24.86 24.05 12.41
N ASP A 66 25.29 22.82 12.68
CA ASP A 66 25.20 21.69 11.78
C ASP A 66 23.90 20.88 11.94
N TYR A 67 22.93 21.33 12.75
CA TYR A 67 21.62 20.70 12.86
C TYR A 67 20.57 21.38 11.96
N GLN A 68 19.72 20.58 11.31
CA GLN A 68 18.65 21.05 10.45
C GLN A 68 17.29 20.89 11.14
N TYR A 69 16.41 21.88 10.98
CA TYR A 69 15.05 21.76 11.47
C TYR A 69 14.24 20.81 10.61
N VAL A 70 13.59 19.83 11.24
CA VAL A 70 12.62 18.95 10.58
C VAL A 70 11.25 19.15 11.20
N ARG A 71 10.23 19.31 10.35
CA ARG A 71 8.85 19.39 10.83
C ARG A 71 8.33 17.98 11.10
N MET A 72 7.72 17.78 12.26
CA MET A 72 6.94 16.58 12.54
C MET A 72 5.45 16.82 12.38
N HIS A 73 4.72 15.77 12.04
CA HIS A 73 3.26 15.77 12.02
C HIS A 73 2.74 14.36 12.31
N LEU A 74 1.52 14.27 12.84
CA LEU A 74 0.83 13.01 13.06
C LEU A 74 -0.01 12.65 11.84
N VAL A 75 0.04 11.38 11.45
CA VAL A 75 -0.83 10.79 10.45
C VAL A 75 -1.81 9.85 11.14
N TYR A 76 -3.09 10.05 10.88
CA TYR A 76 -4.19 9.35 11.53
C TYR A 76 -4.87 8.38 10.56
N CYS A 77 -5.27 7.22 11.05
CA CYS A 77 -6.01 6.21 10.29
C CYS A 77 -6.96 5.45 11.21
N ALA A 78 -8.18 5.21 10.74
CA ALA A 78 -9.10 4.28 11.36
C ALA A 78 -8.96 2.92 10.67
N LYS A 79 -8.84 1.86 11.46
CA LYS A 79 -8.77 0.49 10.97
C LYS A 79 -10.17 -0.10 10.78
N VAL A 80 -10.25 -1.23 10.06
CA VAL A 80 -11.52 -1.96 9.81
C VAL A 80 -12.17 -2.42 11.12
N ASP A 81 -11.36 -2.81 12.10
CA ASP A 81 -11.76 -3.12 13.48
C ASP A 81 -12.15 -1.88 14.31
N LEU A 82 -12.34 -0.73 13.65
CA LEU A 82 -12.62 0.60 14.20
C LEU A 82 -11.53 1.18 15.10
N ARG A 83 -10.40 0.48 15.27
CA ARG A 83 -9.29 0.94 16.11
C ARG A 83 -8.65 2.19 15.53
N LYS A 84 -8.36 3.16 16.41
CA LYS A 84 -7.64 4.38 16.05
C LYS A 84 -6.15 4.13 16.01
N ASN A 85 -5.49 4.70 15.02
CA ASN A 85 -4.05 4.58 14.86
C ASN A 85 -3.47 5.95 14.50
N ALA A 86 -2.50 6.39 15.29
CA ALA A 86 -1.73 7.60 15.04
C ALA A 86 -0.27 7.21 14.81
N ARG A 87 0.40 7.88 13.87
CA ARG A 87 1.83 7.69 13.60
C ARG A 87 2.52 9.03 13.53
N LEU A 88 3.62 9.18 14.25
CA LEU A 88 4.43 10.40 14.18
C LEU A 88 5.39 10.30 12.99
N VAL A 89 5.35 11.31 12.11
CA VAL A 89 6.10 11.33 10.86
C VAL A 89 6.91 12.61 10.73
N CYS A 90 8.19 12.45 10.42
CA CYS A 90 9.08 13.54 10.05
C CYS A 90 8.89 13.90 8.57
N ASP A 91 8.83 15.19 8.25
CA ASP A 91 8.88 15.68 6.87
C ASP A 91 10.33 15.75 6.37
N GLY A 92 10.95 14.58 6.21
CA GLY A 92 12.36 14.47 5.78
C GLY A 92 12.61 14.98 4.36
N SER A 93 11.56 15.21 3.55
CA SER A 93 11.70 15.78 2.21
C SER A 93 12.36 17.17 2.19
N ARG A 94 12.33 17.86 3.34
CA ARG A 94 12.91 19.20 3.53
C ARG A 94 14.30 19.18 4.16
N VAL A 95 14.80 18.00 4.49
CA VAL A 95 16.10 17.81 5.13
C VAL A 95 17.10 17.36 4.08
N ASP A 96 18.25 18.02 4.01
CA ASP A 96 19.34 17.53 3.18
C ASP A 96 20.03 16.34 3.87
N PRO A 97 20.06 15.14 3.25
CA PRO A 97 20.74 13.97 3.78
C PRO A 97 22.27 14.09 3.81
N ARG A 98 22.86 15.18 3.29
CA ARG A 98 24.32 15.45 3.27
C ARG A 98 25.14 14.30 2.70
N GLY A 99 24.67 13.71 1.60
CA GLY A 99 25.33 12.59 0.93
C GLY A 99 25.20 11.24 1.63
N LEU A 100 24.36 11.11 2.66
CA LEU A 100 23.99 9.81 3.22
C LEU A 100 23.16 9.02 2.20
N ASN A 101 23.34 7.69 2.18
CA ASN A 101 22.56 6.82 1.31
C ASN A 101 21.10 6.77 1.79
N THR A 102 20.19 7.27 0.96
CA THR A 102 18.74 7.34 1.23
C THR A 102 17.97 6.15 0.66
N ARG A 103 18.62 5.28 -0.12
CA ARG A 103 17.94 4.17 -0.79
C ARG A 103 17.94 2.93 0.10
N ALA A 104 16.75 2.41 0.38
CA ALA A 104 16.56 1.04 0.83
C ALA A 104 16.02 0.20 -0.32
N THR A 105 16.56 -1.01 -0.47
CA THR A 105 16.08 -1.97 -1.47
C THR A 105 14.74 -2.54 -1.02
N VAL A 106 13.74 -2.53 -1.91
CA VAL A 106 12.45 -3.18 -1.68
C VAL A 106 12.45 -4.55 -2.35
N VAL A 107 12.08 -5.58 -1.61
CA VAL A 107 11.93 -6.93 -2.16
C VAL A 107 10.73 -6.95 -3.09
N ARG A 108 10.91 -7.46 -4.32
CA ARG A 108 9.81 -7.64 -5.27
C ARG A 108 9.06 -8.93 -4.93
N GLY A 109 7.74 -8.96 -5.16
CA GLY A 109 6.94 -10.17 -4.92
C GLY A 109 7.44 -11.41 -5.68
N ILE A 110 8.00 -11.23 -6.89
CA ILE A 110 8.62 -12.32 -7.66
C ILE A 110 9.83 -12.95 -6.94
N SER A 111 10.61 -12.14 -6.20
CA SER A 111 11.74 -12.64 -5.42
C SER A 111 11.28 -13.51 -4.27
N VAL A 112 10.16 -13.16 -3.63
CA VAL A 112 9.56 -13.97 -2.56
C VAL A 112 9.08 -15.30 -3.11
N ARG A 113 8.32 -15.27 -4.21
CA ARG A 113 7.87 -16.50 -4.89
C ARG A 113 9.03 -17.40 -5.31
N LEU A 114 10.13 -16.81 -5.79
CA LEU A 114 11.32 -17.59 -6.14
C LEU A 114 11.95 -18.23 -4.90
N LEU A 115 12.01 -17.52 -3.77
CA LEU A 115 12.45 -18.11 -2.50
C LEU A 115 11.54 -19.25 -2.05
N ASP A 116 10.23 -19.13 -2.26
CA ASP A 116 9.28 -20.21 -1.93
C ASP A 116 9.55 -21.47 -2.77
N VAL A 117 9.81 -21.30 -4.08
CA VAL A 117 10.17 -22.40 -4.97
C VAL A 117 11.50 -23.04 -4.57
N ILE A 118 12.50 -22.23 -4.20
CA ILE A 118 13.80 -22.74 -3.70
C ILE A 118 13.61 -23.51 -2.40
N ALA A 119 12.83 -22.97 -1.46
CA ALA A 119 12.52 -23.61 -0.19
C ALA A 119 11.77 -24.93 -0.40
N HIS A 120 10.82 -24.98 -1.34
CA HIS A 120 10.15 -26.21 -1.75
C HIS A 120 11.15 -27.25 -2.29
N HIS A 121 12.04 -26.84 -3.20
CA HIS A 121 13.06 -27.73 -3.77
C HIS A 121 13.99 -28.33 -2.71
N TRP A 122 14.42 -27.52 -1.73
CA TRP A 122 15.31 -27.95 -0.65
C TRP A 122 14.58 -28.48 0.58
N LYS A 123 13.25 -28.66 0.52
CA LYS A 123 12.40 -29.11 1.65
C LYS A 123 12.65 -28.31 2.93
N LYS A 124 12.80 -26.99 2.79
CA LYS A 124 13.01 -26.07 3.91
C LYS A 124 11.68 -25.48 4.36
N ARG A 125 11.58 -25.25 5.67
CA ARG A 125 10.45 -24.53 6.26
C ARG A 125 10.69 -23.03 6.12
N ILE A 126 9.66 -22.32 5.65
CA ILE A 126 9.67 -20.87 5.56
C ILE A 126 9.02 -20.31 6.83
N LEU A 127 9.62 -19.28 7.38
CA LEU A 127 9.09 -18.51 8.50
C LEU A 127 8.91 -17.06 8.06
N SER A 128 7.82 -16.45 8.51
CA SER A 128 7.61 -15.01 8.39
C SER A 128 7.53 -14.39 9.78
N GLY A 129 8.01 -13.16 9.90
CA GLY A 129 7.91 -12.41 11.15
C GLY A 129 7.68 -10.93 10.92
N ASP A 130 6.97 -10.32 11.86
CA ASP A 130 6.76 -8.88 11.90
C ASP A 130 7.88 -8.20 12.69
N VAL A 131 8.45 -7.16 12.10
CA VAL A 131 9.47 -6.34 12.76
C VAL A 131 8.77 -5.11 13.34
N GLY A 132 8.41 -5.22 14.62
CA GLY A 132 7.81 -4.11 15.35
C GLY A 132 8.80 -2.96 15.53
N ASN A 133 8.34 -1.73 15.29
CA ASN A 133 9.12 -0.52 15.57
C ASN A 133 10.53 -0.54 14.93
N ALA A 134 10.65 -1.07 13.72
CA ALA A 134 11.93 -1.39 13.08
C ALA A 134 12.90 -0.19 13.01
N PHE A 135 12.42 1.00 12.59
CA PHE A 135 13.28 2.18 12.42
C PHE A 135 13.90 2.65 13.74
N VAL A 136 13.10 2.73 14.81
CA VAL A 136 13.50 3.32 16.11
C VAL A 136 14.48 2.46 16.90
N GLN A 137 14.91 1.34 16.35
CA GLN A 137 15.98 0.52 16.92
C GLN A 137 17.35 1.02 16.49
N SER A 138 17.42 1.65 15.31
CA SER A 138 18.66 2.15 14.74
C SER A 138 18.85 3.64 15.06
N LYS A 139 20.10 4.05 15.32
CA LYS A 139 20.45 5.47 15.47
C LYS A 139 20.40 6.16 14.12
N THR A 140 19.93 7.41 14.09
CA THR A 140 20.00 8.21 12.87
C THR A 140 21.39 8.83 12.72
N LYS A 141 21.86 8.92 11.48
CA LYS A 141 23.06 9.70 11.13
C LYS A 141 22.71 11.13 10.73
N GLU A 142 21.43 11.42 10.50
CA GLU A 142 20.93 12.75 10.16
C GLU A 142 21.00 13.65 11.40
N LYS A 143 21.67 14.80 11.28
CA LYS A 143 21.71 15.82 12.34
C LYS A 143 20.48 16.71 12.24
N VAL A 144 19.38 16.26 12.83
CA VAL A 144 18.09 16.96 12.76
C VAL A 144 17.50 17.21 14.14
N TYR A 145 16.73 18.28 14.24
CA TYR A 145 16.00 18.65 15.44
C TYR A 145 14.60 19.14 15.09
N THR A 146 13.72 19.12 16.08
CA THR A 146 12.34 19.59 15.96
C THR A 146 11.95 20.36 17.22
N ARG A 147 10.86 21.10 17.13
CA ARG A 147 10.19 21.69 18.28
C ARG A 147 8.96 20.86 18.60
N LEU A 148 8.80 20.48 19.85
CA LEU A 148 7.70 19.62 20.27
C LEU A 148 6.40 20.40 20.34
N GLY A 149 5.33 19.83 19.79
CA GLY A 149 4.00 20.41 19.82
C GLY A 149 3.23 20.06 21.10
N PRO A 150 1.98 20.56 21.24
CA PRO A 150 1.09 20.28 22.37
C PRO A 150 0.85 18.79 22.61
N GLU A 151 0.92 17.97 21.56
CA GLU A 151 0.75 16.51 21.63
C GLU A 151 1.80 15.81 22.52
N PHE A 152 2.91 16.46 22.86
CA PHE A 152 3.95 15.94 23.76
C PHE A 152 3.72 16.32 25.23
N GLY A 153 2.58 16.91 25.58
CA GLY A 153 2.22 17.23 26.96
C GLY A 153 3.22 18.17 27.64
N GLU A 154 3.84 17.72 28.72
CA GLU A 154 4.80 18.49 29.53
C GLU A 154 6.04 18.96 28.73
N HIS A 155 6.38 18.26 27.65
CA HIS A 155 7.51 18.64 26.80
C HIS A 155 7.12 19.63 25.68
N SER A 156 5.87 20.10 25.66
CA SER A 156 5.39 21.05 24.66
C SER A 156 6.24 22.32 24.61
N GLY A 157 6.62 22.73 23.41
CA GLY A 157 7.42 23.91 23.16
C GLY A 157 8.94 23.74 23.38
N MET A 158 9.38 22.62 23.96
CA MET A 158 10.80 22.25 24.10
C MET A 158 11.43 21.88 22.76
N ILE A 159 12.76 21.83 22.73
CA ILE A 159 13.55 21.41 21.57
C ILE A 159 13.87 19.93 21.71
N ALA A 160 13.69 19.14 20.67
CA ALA A 160 14.06 17.73 20.65
C ALA A 160 15.06 17.46 19.53
N ILE A 161 16.24 16.95 19.90
CA ILE A 161 17.21 16.40 18.94
C ILE A 161 16.80 14.95 18.64
N ILE A 162 16.71 14.59 17.37
CA ILE A 162 16.30 13.24 16.97
C ILE A 162 17.55 12.36 16.94
N VAL A 163 17.59 11.36 17.81
CA VAL A 163 18.75 10.47 18.01
C VAL A 163 18.59 9.16 17.25
N LYS A 164 17.35 8.73 17.00
CA LYS A 164 17.02 7.48 16.32
C LYS A 164 16.30 7.68 15.00
N ALA A 165 16.35 6.68 14.14
CA ALA A 165 15.66 6.72 12.85
C ALA A 165 14.13 6.74 13.08
N LEU A 166 13.48 7.80 12.62
CA LEU A 166 12.03 7.99 12.69
C LEU A 166 11.39 7.85 11.31
N TYR A 167 10.10 7.54 11.29
CA TYR A 167 9.35 7.45 10.03
C TYR A 167 9.41 8.80 9.28
N GLY A 168 9.65 8.75 7.97
CA GLY A 168 9.70 9.93 7.11
C GLY A 168 11.04 10.67 7.04
N LEU A 169 12.04 10.31 7.87
CA LEU A 169 13.42 10.73 7.63
C LEU A 169 14.01 10.01 6.41
N THR A 170 14.95 10.66 5.75
CA THR A 170 15.46 10.25 4.43
C THR A 170 16.31 8.98 4.49
N THR A 171 17.00 8.73 5.60
CA THR A 171 17.94 7.61 5.76
C THR A 171 17.39 6.49 6.65
N SER A 172 16.20 6.64 7.21
CA SER A 172 15.62 5.68 8.18
C SER A 172 15.56 4.26 7.65
N ALA A 173 15.19 4.09 6.38
CA ALA A 173 15.08 2.76 5.78
C ALA A 173 16.43 2.07 5.59
N ALA A 174 17.49 2.83 5.31
CA ALA A 174 18.85 2.29 5.25
C ALA A 174 19.40 1.95 6.65
N ALA A 175 18.94 2.64 7.70
CA ALA A 175 19.44 2.44 9.06
C ALA A 175 19.10 1.05 9.64
N ILE A 176 17.95 0.46 9.28
CA ILE A 176 17.47 -0.85 9.77
C ILE A 176 18.42 -2.00 9.46
N ALA A 177 19.28 -1.89 8.44
CA ALA A 177 20.11 -2.99 7.94
C ALA A 177 21.05 -3.64 8.99
N THR A 178 21.25 -3.00 10.14
CA THR A 178 22.22 -3.44 11.16
C THR A 178 21.62 -4.36 12.22
N ALA A 179 20.49 -4.00 12.83
CA ALA A 179 19.86 -4.79 13.89
C ALA A 179 18.36 -4.50 13.98
N PHE A 180 17.56 -5.55 14.16
CA PHE A 180 16.13 -5.45 14.38
C PHE A 180 15.61 -6.55 15.32
N PHE A 181 14.67 -6.20 16.19
CA PHE A 181 13.91 -7.10 17.04
C PHE A 181 12.70 -7.61 16.29
N ILE A 182 12.55 -8.93 16.29
CA ILE A 182 11.38 -9.62 15.76
C ILE A 182 10.28 -9.54 16.83
N LYS A 183 9.15 -8.92 16.48
CA LYS A 183 8.01 -8.79 17.39
C LYS A 183 7.25 -10.11 17.49
N GLU A 184 7.04 -10.73 16.34
CA GLU A 184 6.34 -11.99 16.20
C GLU A 184 6.97 -12.76 15.04
N GLN A 185 7.10 -14.07 15.20
CA GLN A 185 7.50 -14.98 14.13
C GLN A 185 6.56 -16.17 14.13
N GLY A 186 6.28 -16.68 12.95
CA GLY A 186 5.32 -17.75 12.78
C GLY A 186 5.49 -18.48 11.47
N PRO A 187 4.62 -19.49 11.25
CA PRO A 187 4.50 -20.12 9.94
C PRO A 187 4.24 -19.09 8.85
N HIS A 188 4.69 -19.40 7.64
CA HIS A 188 4.44 -18.58 6.46
C HIS A 188 2.97 -18.71 6.05
N GLU A 189 2.08 -17.98 6.73
CA GLU A 189 0.63 -18.00 6.51
C GLU A 189 0.12 -16.79 5.75
N TYR A 190 0.74 -15.62 5.95
CA TYR A 190 0.33 -14.39 5.28
C TYR A 190 1.51 -13.48 4.98
N TYR A 191 1.66 -13.10 3.72
CA TYR A 191 2.70 -12.15 3.32
C TYR A 191 2.30 -11.35 2.08
N LEU A 192 2.41 -10.02 2.17
CA LEU A 192 2.08 -9.07 1.09
C LEU A 192 0.74 -9.37 0.39
N GLY A 193 -0.33 -9.58 1.15
CA GLY A 193 -1.66 -9.82 0.58
C GLY A 193 -1.93 -11.25 0.11
N ASN A 194 -0.95 -12.15 0.22
CA ASN A 194 -1.11 -13.57 -0.11
C ASN A 194 -1.27 -14.40 1.16
N ASP A 195 -2.28 -15.25 1.17
CA ASP A 195 -2.48 -16.34 2.11
C ASP A 195 -1.73 -17.57 1.61
N TYR A 196 -0.89 -18.14 2.45
CA TYR A 196 -0.08 -19.31 2.18
C TYR A 196 -0.60 -20.50 2.99
N GLN A 197 -0.71 -21.65 2.35
CA GLN A 197 -1.19 -22.86 2.98
C GLN A 197 -0.44 -24.08 2.44
N PHE A 198 0.03 -24.91 3.35
CA PHE A 198 0.56 -26.23 3.02
C PHE A 198 -0.56 -27.24 2.88
N PHE A 199 -0.49 -28.08 1.84
CA PHE A 199 -1.41 -29.18 1.60
C PHE A 199 -0.64 -30.50 1.70
N GLU A 200 -1.00 -31.31 2.69
CA GLU A 200 -0.34 -32.59 2.96
C GLU A 200 -0.56 -33.60 1.82
N ASP A 201 -1.79 -33.70 1.30
CA ASP A 201 -2.16 -34.62 0.21
C ASP A 201 -1.28 -34.46 -1.04
N PHE A 202 -0.86 -33.22 -1.31
CA PHE A 202 -0.02 -32.86 -2.46
C PHE A 202 1.42 -32.57 -2.06
N ASN A 203 1.75 -32.65 -0.76
CA ASN A 203 3.02 -32.27 -0.16
C ASN A 203 3.58 -30.94 -0.72
N THR A 204 2.72 -29.93 -0.85
CA THR A 204 3.05 -28.69 -1.58
C THR A 204 2.49 -27.47 -0.87
N TRP A 205 3.20 -26.35 -1.00
CA TRP A 205 2.70 -25.05 -0.59
C TRP A 205 1.85 -24.46 -1.70
N THR A 206 0.82 -23.72 -1.31
CA THR A 206 0.00 -22.92 -2.22
C THR A 206 -0.08 -21.51 -1.70
N PHE A 207 -0.28 -20.55 -2.59
CA PHE A 207 -0.64 -19.19 -2.22
C PHE A 207 -1.91 -18.74 -2.92
N SER A 208 -2.63 -17.81 -2.29
CA SER A 208 -3.86 -17.23 -2.83
C SER A 208 -4.11 -15.85 -2.27
N GLU A 209 -4.95 -15.08 -2.95
CA GLU A 209 -5.34 -13.72 -2.59
C GLU A 209 -6.59 -13.64 -1.71
N LYS A 210 -7.00 -14.74 -1.09
CA LYS A 210 -8.31 -14.92 -0.44
C LYS A 210 -8.68 -13.78 0.52
N THR A 211 -7.78 -13.41 1.42
CA THR A 211 -8.00 -12.36 2.41
C THR A 211 -8.11 -10.99 1.73
N TYR A 212 -7.19 -10.67 0.80
CA TYR A 212 -7.23 -9.40 0.09
C TYR A 212 -8.45 -9.27 -0.83
N GLU A 213 -8.84 -10.33 -1.53
CA GLU A 213 -10.05 -10.38 -2.37
C GLU A 213 -11.30 -10.12 -1.53
N LYS A 214 -11.42 -10.76 -0.36
CA LYS A 214 -12.56 -10.55 0.54
C LYS A 214 -12.67 -9.08 0.94
N GLU A 215 -11.58 -8.47 1.39
CA GLU A 215 -11.53 -7.07 1.78
C GLU A 215 -11.80 -6.12 0.60
N ALA A 216 -11.28 -6.44 -0.58
CA ALA A 216 -11.49 -5.64 -1.78
C ALA A 216 -12.96 -5.67 -2.22
N ILE A 217 -13.63 -6.84 -2.17
CA ILE A 217 -15.06 -6.96 -2.45
C ILE A 217 -15.87 -6.19 -1.40
N HIS A 218 -15.52 -6.30 -0.12
CA HIS A 218 -16.22 -5.62 0.97
C HIS A 218 -16.17 -4.09 0.82
N LYS A 219 -15.04 -3.54 0.36
CA LYS A 219 -14.90 -2.10 0.10
C LYS A 219 -15.77 -1.56 -1.04
N VAL A 220 -16.21 -2.44 -1.95
CA VAL A 220 -17.02 -2.08 -3.13
C VAL A 220 -18.50 -2.42 -2.87
N GLU A 221 -18.92 -2.61 -1.61
CA GLU A 221 -20.28 -3.03 -1.20
C GLU A 221 -21.39 -2.03 -1.54
N GLU A 222 -21.68 -1.93 -2.82
CA GLU A 222 -23.03 -1.87 -3.37
C GLU A 222 -23.39 -3.29 -3.87
N GLU A 223 -24.66 -3.56 -4.18
CA GLU A 223 -25.11 -4.87 -4.65
C GLU A 223 -24.42 -5.30 -5.96
N LEU A 224 -23.23 -5.91 -5.83
CA LEU A 224 -22.46 -6.39 -6.97
C LEU A 224 -23.20 -7.53 -7.66
N LYS A 225 -23.64 -7.26 -8.88
CA LYS A 225 -24.22 -8.28 -9.78
C LYS A 225 -23.18 -9.36 -10.04
N LYS A 226 -23.51 -10.59 -9.66
CA LYS A 226 -22.64 -11.75 -9.88
C LYS A 226 -22.52 -12.03 -11.39
N VAL A 227 -21.31 -12.21 -11.89
CA VAL A 227 -21.02 -12.37 -13.33
C VAL A 227 -19.91 -13.41 -13.56
N THR A 228 -19.91 -14.09 -14.71
CA THR A 228 -19.03 -15.24 -14.99
C THR A 228 -17.71 -14.90 -15.67
N THR A 229 -17.56 -13.69 -16.20
CA THR A 229 -16.35 -13.19 -16.87
C THR A 229 -15.95 -11.85 -16.29
N PRO A 230 -14.66 -11.44 -16.26
CA PRO A 230 -14.26 -10.12 -15.78
C PRO A 230 -14.67 -9.00 -16.76
N LEU A 231 -14.53 -9.24 -18.07
CA LEU A 231 -14.99 -8.37 -19.14
C LEU A 231 -16.35 -8.85 -19.70
N PRO A 232 -17.25 -7.95 -20.14
CA PRO A 232 -18.48 -8.36 -20.82
C PRO A 232 -18.18 -9.02 -22.17
N GLY A 233 -18.99 -10.02 -22.56
CA GLY A 233 -18.76 -10.80 -23.79
C GLY A 233 -18.77 -9.96 -25.07
N ARG A 234 -19.57 -8.89 -25.12
CA ARG A 234 -19.37 -7.78 -26.06
C ARG A 234 -18.79 -6.61 -25.29
N CYS A 235 -17.47 -6.55 -25.20
CA CYS A 235 -16.80 -5.43 -24.58
C CYS A 235 -16.90 -4.20 -25.51
N PRO A 236 -17.44 -3.07 -25.03
CA PRO A 236 -17.43 -1.86 -25.82
C PRO A 236 -15.99 -1.47 -26.13
N ARG A 237 -15.75 -0.89 -27.32
CA ARG A 237 -14.45 -0.31 -27.65
C ARG A 237 -14.22 0.90 -26.75
N LEU A 238 -13.46 0.69 -25.68
CA LEU A 238 -13.22 1.70 -24.63
C LEU A 238 -12.62 2.99 -25.19
N GLU A 239 -11.83 2.88 -26.25
CA GLU A 239 -11.24 4.02 -26.98
C GLU A 239 -12.29 4.89 -27.69
N GLN A 240 -13.47 4.36 -27.94
CA GLN A 240 -14.59 5.04 -28.60
C GLN A 240 -15.70 5.39 -27.62
N ASP A 241 -15.42 5.34 -26.31
CA ASP A 241 -16.40 5.66 -25.28
C ASP A 241 -16.82 7.14 -25.36
N LYS A 242 -18.14 7.36 -25.47
CA LYS A 242 -18.77 8.69 -25.51
C LYS A 242 -19.57 8.99 -24.25
N SER A 243 -19.58 8.08 -23.28
CA SER A 243 -20.23 8.31 -21.99
C SER A 243 -19.59 9.51 -21.27
N PRO A 244 -20.31 10.19 -20.37
CA PRO A 244 -19.80 11.38 -19.74
C PRO A 244 -18.48 11.11 -19.01
N PHE A 245 -17.55 12.06 -19.07
CA PHE A 245 -16.38 12.04 -18.21
C PHE A 245 -16.84 12.02 -16.76
N LEU A 246 -16.34 11.08 -15.95
CA LEU A 246 -16.72 11.04 -14.55
C LEU A 246 -16.38 12.35 -13.82
N LYS A 247 -15.38 13.11 -14.29
CA LYS A 247 -15.04 14.45 -13.78
C LYS A 247 -16.22 15.43 -13.79
N CYS A 248 -17.20 15.24 -14.68
CA CYS A 248 -18.44 16.03 -14.74
C CYS A 248 -19.54 15.49 -13.81
N LEU A 249 -19.55 14.19 -13.51
CA LEU A 249 -20.55 13.52 -12.68
C LEU A 249 -20.22 13.58 -11.18
N LEU A 250 -18.94 13.48 -10.85
CA LEU A 250 -18.38 13.51 -9.50
C LEU A 250 -17.23 14.51 -9.53
N GLY A 251 -17.21 15.49 -8.61
CA GLY A 251 -16.14 16.49 -8.61
C GLY A 251 -14.74 15.88 -8.75
N MET A 252 -13.86 16.51 -9.52
CA MET A 252 -12.56 15.95 -10.02
C MET A 252 -11.73 15.18 -8.96
N LEU A 253 -11.73 15.61 -7.71
CA LEU A 253 -10.98 14.96 -6.62
C LEU A 253 -11.63 13.67 -6.13
N GLN A 254 -12.96 13.64 -6.01
CA GLN A 254 -13.70 12.44 -5.61
C GLN A 254 -13.56 11.34 -6.67
N TRP A 255 -13.54 11.76 -7.94
CA TRP A 255 -13.37 10.92 -9.10
C TRP A 255 -12.04 10.14 -9.14
N LEU A 256 -10.90 10.83 -9.06
CA LEU A 256 -9.57 10.20 -9.09
C LEU A 256 -9.42 9.16 -7.98
N HIS A 257 -9.97 9.48 -6.81
CA HIS A 257 -9.89 8.61 -5.64
C HIS A 257 -10.69 7.32 -5.83
N THR A 258 -11.92 7.38 -6.33
CA THR A 258 -12.78 6.19 -6.48
C THR A 258 -12.23 5.23 -7.53
N ILE A 259 -12.04 5.67 -8.77
CA ILE A 259 -11.61 4.75 -9.84
C ILE A 259 -10.15 4.32 -9.69
N GLY A 260 -9.27 5.23 -9.24
CA GLY A 260 -7.87 4.89 -8.97
C GLY A 260 -7.75 3.84 -7.86
N SER A 261 -8.58 3.93 -6.82
CA SER A 261 -8.65 2.91 -5.77
C SER A 261 -9.10 1.54 -6.31
N LEU A 262 -10.18 1.51 -7.11
CA LEU A 262 -10.68 0.27 -7.73
C LEU A 262 -9.64 -0.39 -8.64
N LEU A 263 -9.04 0.39 -9.54
CA LEU A 263 -8.00 -0.12 -10.45
C LEU A 263 -6.77 -0.58 -9.68
N GLY A 264 -6.37 0.12 -8.62
CA GLY A 264 -5.28 -0.30 -7.73
C GLY A 264 -5.57 -1.65 -7.06
N MET A 265 -6.80 -1.86 -6.58
CA MET A 265 -7.20 -3.13 -5.99
C MET A 265 -7.18 -4.28 -7.00
N LEU A 266 -7.70 -4.06 -8.21
CA LEU A 266 -7.70 -5.06 -9.28
C LEU A 266 -6.29 -5.36 -9.80
N GLN A 267 -5.45 -4.34 -9.94
CA GLN A 267 -4.03 -4.50 -10.31
C GLN A 267 -3.29 -5.33 -9.26
N TRP A 268 -3.55 -5.08 -7.97
CA TRP A 268 -2.94 -5.86 -6.91
C TRP A 268 -3.39 -7.31 -6.99
N LEU A 269 -4.70 -7.57 -7.05
CA LEU A 269 -5.27 -8.93 -7.23
C LEU A 269 -4.65 -9.67 -8.40
N HIS A 270 -4.52 -9.01 -9.55
CA HIS A 270 -3.85 -9.56 -10.72
C HIS A 270 -2.41 -10.00 -10.41
N THR A 271 -1.68 -9.14 -9.70
CA THR A 271 -0.28 -9.38 -9.32
C THR A 271 -0.15 -10.53 -8.34
N ILE A 272 -1.05 -10.63 -7.36
CA ILE A 272 -0.92 -11.58 -6.24
C ILE A 272 -1.50 -12.98 -6.53
N GLY A 273 -2.55 -13.11 -7.33
CA GLY A 273 -3.10 -14.46 -7.61
C GLY A 273 -4.17 -14.57 -8.69
N ARG A 274 -4.49 -13.48 -9.41
CA ARG A 274 -5.57 -13.43 -10.42
C ARG A 274 -5.06 -13.10 -11.83
N PRO A 275 -4.24 -13.97 -12.43
CA PRO A 275 -3.63 -13.70 -13.74
C PRO A 275 -4.66 -13.45 -14.84
N GLU A 276 -5.86 -14.02 -14.74
CA GLU A 276 -6.95 -13.86 -15.70
C GLU A 276 -7.57 -12.44 -15.71
N LEU A 277 -7.27 -11.60 -14.71
CA LEU A 277 -7.57 -10.17 -14.76
C LEU A 277 -6.63 -9.40 -15.69
N GLY A 278 -5.57 -10.02 -16.21
CA GLY A 278 -4.57 -9.36 -17.07
C GLY A 278 -5.18 -8.59 -18.25
N PRO A 279 -6.05 -9.21 -19.07
CA PRO A 279 -6.72 -8.52 -20.18
C PRO A 279 -7.60 -7.34 -19.72
N LEU A 280 -8.28 -7.47 -18.58
CA LEU A 280 -9.07 -6.39 -17.98
C LEU A 280 -8.16 -5.21 -17.60
N MET A 281 -7.05 -5.48 -16.91
CA MET A 281 -6.13 -4.45 -16.44
C MET A 281 -5.41 -3.75 -17.60
N ALA A 282 -4.98 -4.50 -18.62
CA ALA A 282 -4.40 -3.95 -19.83
C ALA A 282 -5.36 -2.98 -20.55
N ASN A 283 -6.67 -3.23 -20.47
CA ASN A 283 -7.68 -2.35 -21.06
C ASN A 283 -7.91 -1.09 -20.21
N LEU A 284 -8.15 -1.24 -18.90
CA LEU A 284 -8.55 -0.13 -18.03
C LEU A 284 -7.40 0.81 -17.66
N ASN A 285 -6.18 0.30 -17.46
CA ASN A 285 -5.05 1.14 -17.04
C ASN A 285 -4.67 2.21 -18.08
N ARG A 286 -4.97 1.96 -19.38
CA ARG A 286 -4.76 2.94 -20.47
C ARG A 286 -5.53 4.24 -20.27
N PHE A 287 -6.66 4.15 -19.56
CA PHE A 287 -7.54 5.28 -19.35
C PHE A 287 -7.43 5.86 -17.95
N GLY A 288 -6.45 5.47 -17.12
CA GLY A 288 -6.37 5.88 -15.71
C GLY A 288 -6.29 7.40 -15.48
N THR A 289 -5.77 8.17 -16.46
CA THR A 289 -5.71 9.63 -16.41
C THR A 289 -7.01 10.32 -16.85
N CYS A 290 -7.89 9.60 -17.55
CA CYS A 290 -9.09 10.15 -18.15
C CYS A 290 -10.25 9.13 -18.26
N PRO A 291 -10.66 8.44 -17.16
CA PRO A 291 -11.74 7.48 -17.27
C PRO A 291 -13.14 8.08 -17.43
N HIS A 292 -13.96 7.37 -18.21
CA HIS A 292 -15.37 7.60 -18.46
C HIS A 292 -16.27 6.68 -17.62
N GLU A 293 -17.58 6.90 -17.67
CA GLU A 293 -18.58 6.11 -16.92
C GLU A 293 -18.50 4.62 -17.23
N THR A 294 -18.33 4.24 -18.50
CA THR A 294 -18.20 2.83 -18.87
C THR A 294 -16.98 2.17 -18.20
N HIS A 295 -15.87 2.89 -18.04
CA HIS A 295 -14.68 2.36 -17.36
C HIS A 295 -14.96 2.06 -15.89
N LEU A 296 -15.70 2.94 -15.20
CA LEU A 296 -16.13 2.69 -13.83
C LEU A 296 -17.04 1.46 -13.76
N GLN A 297 -18.03 1.37 -14.66
CA GLN A 297 -18.97 0.24 -14.67
C GLN A 297 -18.26 -1.09 -14.93
N ILE A 298 -17.26 -1.13 -15.81
CA ILE A 298 -16.44 -2.32 -16.06
C ILE A 298 -15.59 -2.67 -14.83
N ALA A 299 -14.99 -1.68 -14.18
CA ALA A 299 -14.24 -1.90 -12.94
C ALA A 299 -15.14 -2.50 -11.85
N ILE A 300 -16.30 -1.90 -11.56
CA ILE A 300 -17.28 -2.41 -10.59
C ILE A 300 -17.74 -3.82 -10.96
N ARG A 301 -18.10 -4.02 -12.23
CA ARG A 301 -18.52 -5.33 -12.75
C ARG A 301 -17.48 -6.42 -12.49
N SER A 302 -16.18 -6.11 -12.59
CA SER A 302 -15.13 -7.09 -12.33
C SER A 302 -15.11 -7.60 -10.88
N PHE A 303 -15.51 -6.79 -9.89
CA PHE A 303 -15.69 -7.26 -8.52
C PHE A 303 -16.87 -8.24 -8.39
N GLY A 304 -17.91 -8.10 -9.23
CA GLY A 304 -18.97 -9.09 -9.37
C GLY A 304 -18.48 -10.46 -9.87
N TYR A 305 -17.42 -10.47 -10.69
CA TYR A 305 -16.75 -11.70 -11.14
C TYR A 305 -15.93 -12.34 -10.03
N LEU A 306 -15.16 -11.54 -9.29
CA LEU A 306 -14.41 -12.00 -8.11
C LEU A 306 -15.35 -12.67 -7.09
N LYS A 307 -16.55 -12.10 -6.88
CA LYS A 307 -17.56 -12.68 -5.99
C LYS A 307 -18.00 -14.09 -6.38
N GLN A 308 -17.96 -14.46 -7.66
CA GLN A 308 -18.30 -15.81 -8.15
C GLN A 308 -17.10 -16.78 -8.18
N THR A 309 -15.87 -16.28 -8.28
CA THR A 309 -14.69 -17.10 -8.63
C THR A 309 -13.70 -17.25 -7.48
N LYS A 310 -14.22 -17.33 -6.25
CA LYS A 310 -13.43 -17.42 -5.02
C LYS A 310 -12.71 -18.77 -4.88
N GLY A 311 -11.62 -18.76 -4.13
CA GLY A 311 -11.00 -19.98 -3.58
C GLY A 311 -10.03 -20.70 -4.52
N LYS A 312 -9.72 -20.11 -5.68
CA LYS A 312 -8.61 -20.60 -6.51
C LYS A 312 -7.28 -20.33 -5.82
N LYS A 313 -6.31 -21.22 -6.02
CA LYS A 313 -4.97 -21.13 -5.42
C LYS A 313 -3.91 -21.49 -6.46
N ILE A 314 -2.73 -20.93 -6.29
CA ILE A 314 -1.58 -21.24 -7.13
C ILE A 314 -0.65 -22.17 -6.35
N LYS A 315 -0.31 -23.31 -6.97
CA LYS A 315 0.63 -24.29 -6.42
C LYS A 315 2.06 -23.79 -6.56
N ILE A 316 2.87 -23.93 -5.51
CA ILE A 316 4.31 -23.68 -5.52
C ILE A 316 4.98 -25.00 -5.83
N ASP A 317 5.42 -25.16 -7.07
CA ASP A 317 6.05 -26.39 -7.55
C ASP A 317 7.45 -26.10 -8.07
N SER A 318 8.43 -26.84 -7.56
CA SER A 318 9.82 -26.78 -8.01
C SER A 318 10.18 -27.91 -8.99
N SER A 319 9.21 -28.75 -9.34
CA SER A 319 9.41 -29.82 -10.32
C SER A 319 9.71 -29.23 -11.70
N PRO A 320 10.51 -29.91 -12.53
CA PRO A 320 10.71 -29.48 -13.91
C PRO A 320 9.37 -29.27 -14.64
N LEU A 321 9.30 -28.23 -15.46
CA LEU A 321 8.13 -28.02 -16.31
C LEU A 321 8.03 -29.17 -17.31
N GLU A 322 6.88 -29.83 -17.33
CA GLU A 322 6.54 -30.81 -18.35
C GLU A 322 6.02 -30.08 -19.58
N PHE A 323 6.86 -29.98 -20.61
CA PHE A 323 6.45 -29.43 -21.88
C PHE A 323 5.69 -30.49 -22.68
N VAL A 324 4.56 -30.12 -23.27
CA VAL A 324 3.79 -30.99 -24.18
C VAL A 324 4.59 -31.29 -25.47
N ARG A 325 5.61 -30.47 -25.77
CA ARG A 325 6.45 -30.58 -26.95
C ARG A 325 7.91 -30.35 -26.57
N ASP A 326 8.79 -31.18 -27.11
CA ASP A 326 10.25 -31.07 -26.90
C ASP A 326 10.91 -30.01 -27.81
N SER A 327 10.22 -29.59 -28.87
CA SER A 327 10.68 -28.59 -29.83
C SER A 327 9.58 -27.58 -30.17
N PRO A 328 9.90 -26.27 -30.32
CA PRO A 328 8.95 -25.29 -30.82
C PRO A 328 8.50 -25.64 -32.24
N ASP A 329 7.21 -25.54 -32.50
CA ASP A 329 6.67 -25.70 -33.85
C ASP A 329 6.72 -24.35 -34.57
N TYR A 330 7.83 -24.11 -35.26
CA TYR A 330 8.05 -22.88 -36.03
C TYR A 330 7.18 -22.79 -37.29
N GLU A 331 6.57 -23.89 -37.75
CA GLU A 331 5.61 -23.92 -38.86
C GLU A 331 4.24 -23.36 -38.42
N GLN A 332 3.93 -23.43 -37.12
CA GLN A 332 2.70 -22.89 -36.53
C GLN A 332 2.74 -21.37 -36.33
N LEU A 333 3.93 -20.76 -36.39
CA LEU A 333 4.14 -19.32 -36.45
C LEU A 333 3.74 -18.83 -37.84
N ARG A 334 2.44 -18.66 -38.07
CA ARG A 334 1.95 -17.99 -39.29
C ARG A 334 2.30 -16.51 -39.19
N PRO A 335 3.15 -15.96 -40.07
CA PRO A 335 3.38 -14.52 -40.13
C PRO A 335 2.19 -13.88 -40.85
N ASP A 336 1.04 -13.87 -40.19
CA ASP A 336 -0.20 -13.21 -40.61
C ASP A 336 -0.16 -11.69 -40.35
N PHE A 337 0.93 -11.17 -39.78
CA PHE A 337 1.11 -9.75 -39.51
C PHE A 337 0.88 -8.84 -40.73
N LEU A 338 1.17 -9.33 -41.94
CA LEU A 338 0.90 -8.59 -43.18
C LEU A 338 -0.55 -8.76 -43.69
N GLU A 339 -1.25 -9.81 -43.24
CA GLU A 339 -2.67 -10.05 -43.50
C GLU A 339 -3.54 -9.19 -42.56
N ASP A 340 -3.17 -9.09 -41.29
CA ASP A 340 -3.84 -8.28 -40.27
C ASP A 340 -3.61 -6.77 -40.47
N TYR A 341 -2.45 -6.40 -41.01
CA TYR A 341 -2.07 -5.02 -41.27
C TYR A 341 -1.72 -4.83 -42.74
N ALA A 342 -2.74 -4.59 -43.57
CA ALA A 342 -2.61 -4.37 -45.02
C ALA A 342 -1.62 -3.24 -45.42
N TYR A 343 -1.22 -2.38 -44.47
CA TYR A 343 -0.23 -1.32 -44.66
C TYR A 343 1.20 -1.74 -44.30
N GLY A 344 1.40 -2.89 -43.66
CA GLY A 344 2.70 -3.47 -43.40
C GLY A 344 3.34 -3.91 -44.72
N LYS A 345 4.61 -3.54 -44.95
CA LYS A 345 5.39 -4.02 -46.09
C LYS A 345 6.60 -4.77 -45.57
N ARG A 346 6.88 -5.95 -46.14
CA ARG A 346 8.15 -6.66 -45.91
C ARG A 346 9.27 -5.85 -46.56
N ARG A 347 10.36 -5.64 -45.83
CA ARG A 347 11.54 -4.92 -46.32
C ARG A 347 12.47 -5.85 -47.07
#